data_AF-A0AAD9X2M5-F1
#
_entry.id   AF-A0AAD9X2M5-F1
#
_cell.length_a   1.000
_cell.length_b   1.000
_cell.length_c   1.000
_cell.angle_alpha   90.00
_cell.angle_beta   90.00
_cell.angle_gamma   90.00
#
_symmetry.space_group_name_H-M   'P 1'
#
loop_
_entity.id
_entity.type
_entity.pdbx_description
1 polymer ?
#
loop_
_entity_poly.entity_id
_entity_poly.type
_entity_poly.pdbx_seq_one_letter_code
_entity_poly.pdbx_strand_id
1 'polypeptide(L)'
;MHQRKSEMAKQADAFIALPGGYGTMEELLEVITWSQLGIHEKPVGLLNVDGYYNSLLALFDKGVEEGFIDDSVRNILVMADNAET
;
A
#
# COMPACT_ATOMS: atom_id res chain seq x y z
N MET A 1 17.70 6.77 -5.25
CA MET A 1 16.47 6.00 -4.93
C MET A 1 15.41 6.08 -6.02
N HIS A 2 15.09 7.26 -6.58
CA HIS A 2 14.01 7.42 -7.58
C HIS A 2 14.10 6.51 -8.82
N GLN A 3 15.30 6.32 -9.38
CA GLN A 3 15.46 5.49 -10.58
C GLN A 3 15.12 4.01 -10.32
N ARG A 4 15.55 3.46 -9.17
CA ARG A 4 15.22 2.07 -8.79
C ARG A 4 13.71 1.89 -8.64
N LYS A 5 13.03 2.78 -7.90
CA LYS A 5 11.59 2.68 -7.64
C LYS A 5 10.77 2.85 -8.92
N SER A 6 11.17 3.78 -9.79
CA SER A 6 10.53 3.96 -11.10
C SER A 6 10.66 2.73 -11.99
N GLU A 7 11.84 2.11 -12.07
CA GLU A 7 12.02 0.89 -12.88
C GLU A 7 11.26 -0.31 -12.31
N MET A 8 11.27 -0.50 -10.98
CA MET A 8 10.43 -1.52 -10.33
C MET A 8 8.95 -1.32 -10.65
N ALA A 9 8.47 -0.08 -10.54
CA ALA A 9 7.08 0.23 -10.82
C ALA A 9 6.70 0.08 -12.30
N LYS A 10 7.62 0.33 -13.24
CA LYS A 10 7.37 0.07 -14.67
C LYS A 10 7.23 -1.41 -14.98
N GLN A 11 8.08 -2.24 -14.37
CA GLN A 11 8.15 -3.67 -14.68
C GLN A 11 7.15 -4.54 -13.91
N ALA A 12 6.65 -4.08 -12.78
CA ALA A 12 5.69 -4.82 -11.97
C ALA A 12 4.27 -4.74 -12.56
N ASP A 13 3.49 -5.81 -12.49
CA ASP A 13 2.05 -5.78 -12.79
C ASP A 13 1.20 -5.50 -11.54
N ALA A 14 1.76 -5.76 -10.36
CA ALA A 14 1.16 -5.51 -9.05
C ALA A 14 2.27 -5.29 -8.01
N PHE A 15 1.92 -4.70 -6.88
CA PHE A 15 2.80 -4.50 -5.73
C PHE A 15 2.29 -5.30 -4.54
N ILE A 16 3.18 -5.93 -3.77
CA ILE A 16 2.83 -6.58 -2.51
C ILE A 16 3.82 -6.14 -1.45
N ALA A 17 3.32 -5.57 -0.36
CA ALA A 17 4.12 -5.29 0.83
C ALA A 17 4.03 -6.45 1.82
N LEU A 18 5.19 -7.03 2.13
CA LEU A 18 5.38 -8.00 3.21
C LEU A 18 5.87 -7.27 4.47
N PRO A 19 5.75 -7.87 5.68
CA PRO A 19 6.26 -7.28 6.92
C PRO A 19 7.70 -6.77 6.77
N GLY A 20 7.89 -5.50 7.07
CA GLY A 20 9.15 -4.80 6.85
C GLY A 20 9.22 -3.47 7.58
N GLY A 21 10.42 -2.90 7.65
CA GLY A 21 10.66 -1.64 8.37
C GLY A 21 10.31 -0.39 7.56
N TYR A 22 10.93 0.73 7.93
CA TYR A 22 10.63 2.04 7.33
C TYR A 22 10.78 2.10 5.80
N GLY A 23 11.75 1.39 5.23
CA GLY A 23 11.92 1.36 3.78
C GLY A 23 10.70 0.77 3.06
N THR A 24 10.18 -0.35 3.55
CA THR A 24 8.98 -0.99 3.00
C THR A 24 7.74 -0.13 3.19
N MET A 25 7.60 0.53 4.34
CA MET A 25 6.50 1.46 4.58
C MET A 25 6.55 2.67 3.65
N GLU A 26 7.74 3.22 3.39
CA GLU A 26 7.94 4.33 2.46
C GLU A 26 7.56 3.94 1.03
N GLU A 27 8.01 2.76 0.58
CA GLU A 27 7.68 2.24 -0.76
C GLU A 27 6.18 1.96 -0.91
N LEU A 28 5.54 1.39 0.13
CA LEU A 28 4.09 1.14 0.15
C LEU A 28 3.28 2.44 0.04
N LEU A 29 3.60 3.45 0.85
CA LEU A 29 2.88 4.72 0.82
C LEU A 29 3.09 5.46 -0.50
N GLU A 30 4.27 5.35 -1.13
CA GLU A 30 4.52 5.93 -2.45
C GLU A 30 3.62 5.30 -3.53
N VAL A 31 3.50 3.97 -3.59
CA VAL A 31 2.62 3.32 -4.58
C VAL A 31 1.13 3.56 -4.32
N ILE A 32 0.69 3.64 -3.06
CA ILE A 32 -0.69 4.04 -2.73
C ILE A 32 -0.96 5.46 -3.24
N THR A 33 -0.02 6.38 -3.01
CA THR A 33 -0.16 7.78 -3.44
C THR A 33 -0.20 7.89 -4.96
N TRP A 34 0.61 7.12 -5.68
CA TRP A 34 0.57 7.09 -7.15
C TRP A 34 -0.73 6.54 -7.70
N SER A 35 -1.29 5.50 -7.07
CA SER A 35 -2.61 4.98 -7.42
C SER A 35 -3.70 6.03 -7.16
N GLN A 36 -3.65 6.73 -6.02
CA GLN A 36 -4.59 7.81 -5.68
C GLN A 36 -4.54 8.96 -6.69
N LEU A 37 -3.34 9.32 -7.18
CA LEU A 37 -3.15 10.37 -8.18
C LEU A 37 -3.48 9.92 -9.61
N GLY A 38 -3.86 8.66 -9.82
CA GLY A 38 -4.13 8.10 -11.15
C GLY A 38 -2.88 7.89 -12.01
N ILE A 39 -1.69 7.81 -11.40
CA ILE A 39 -0.42 7.58 -12.12
C ILE A 39 -0.32 6.12 -12.60
N HIS A 40 -0.96 5.19 -11.89
CA HIS A 40 -1.14 3.80 -12.31
C HIS A 40 -2.43 3.21 -11.74
N GLU A 41 -2.86 2.08 -12.31
CA GLU A 41 -4.04 1.30 -11.85
C GLU A 41 -3.64 -0.11 -11.37
N LYS A 42 -2.35 -0.34 -11.15
CA LYS A 42 -1.80 -1.63 -10.72
C LYS A 42 -2.29 -1.98 -9.31
N PRO A 43 -2.70 -3.24 -9.03
CA PRO A 43 -3.12 -3.66 -7.71
C PRO A 43 -2.02 -3.47 -6.66
N VAL A 44 -2.42 -3.06 -5.45
CA VAL A 44 -1.53 -2.91 -4.29
C VAL A 44 -2.01 -3.85 -3.18
N GLY A 45 -1.24 -4.91 -2.93
CA GLY A 45 -1.48 -5.88 -1.88
C GLY A 45 -0.70 -5.57 -0.61
N LEU A 46 -1.29 -5.84 0.55
CA LEU A 46 -0.63 -5.80 1.84
C LEU A 46 -0.82 -7.14 2.55
N LEU A 47 0.27 -7.89 2.69
CA LEU A 47 0.28 -9.18 3.36
C LEU A 47 0.47 -8.98 4.87
N ASN A 48 -0.62 -9.05 5.62
CA ASN A 48 -0.69 -8.75 7.04
C ASN A 48 -0.47 -9.99 7.92
N VAL A 49 0.73 -10.57 7.82
CA VAL A 49 1.12 -11.76 8.60
C VAL A 49 1.04 -11.45 10.10
N ASP A 50 0.33 -12.31 10.86
CA ASP A 50 0.15 -12.21 12.31
C ASP A 50 -0.30 -10.82 12.81
N GLY A 51 -0.98 -10.05 11.97
CA GLY A 51 -1.46 -8.71 12.31
C GLY A 51 -0.37 -7.62 12.38
N TYR A 52 0.78 -7.84 11.75
CA TYR A 52 1.92 -6.90 11.73
C TYR A 52 1.53 -5.46 11.37
N TYR A 53 0.61 -5.28 10.43
CA TYR A 53 0.16 -3.97 9.92
C TYR A 53 -1.13 -3.45 10.58
N ASN A 54 -1.67 -4.10 11.61
CA ASN A 54 -2.94 -3.70 12.24
C ASN A 54 -2.92 -2.23 12.71
N SER A 55 -1.83 -1.79 13.35
CA SER A 55 -1.71 -0.40 13.82
C SER A 55 -1.63 0.60 12.67
N LEU A 56 -1.01 0.22 11.55
CA LEU A 56 -0.94 1.07 10.36
C LEU A 56 -2.31 1.20 9.69
N LEU A 57 -3.05 0.09 9.59
CA LEU A 57 -4.41 0.07 9.06
C LEU A 57 -5.35 0.91 9.91
N ALA A 58 -5.26 0.81 11.23
CA ALA A 58 -6.02 1.64 12.15
C ALA A 58 -5.71 3.15 11.97
N LEU A 59 -4.46 3.51 11.64
CA LEU A 59 -4.11 4.89 11.30
C LEU A 59 -4.79 5.34 10.00
N PHE A 60 -4.87 4.48 8.98
CA PHE A 60 -5.58 4.80 7.74
C PHE A 60 -7.09 4.95 7.98
N ASP A 61 -7.69 4.06 8.76
CA ASP A 61 -9.11 4.14 9.14
C ASP A 61 -9.41 5.46 9.88
N LYS A 62 -8.52 5.88 10.78
CA LYS A 62 -8.63 7.18 11.45
C LYS A 62 -8.49 8.35 10.48
N GLY A 63 -7.59 8.25 9.52
CA GLY A 63 -7.43 9.25 8.45
C GLY A 63 -8.70 9.41 7.61
N VAL A 64 -9.42 8.32 7.36
CA VAL A 64 -10.73 8.35 6.67
C VAL A 64 -11.79 9.00 7.57
N GLU A 65 -11.88 8.60 8.84
CA GLU A 65 -12.83 9.17 9.81
C GLU A 65 -12.69 10.68 9.94
N GLU A 66 -11.45 11.18 10.00
CA GLU A 66 -11.14 12.60 10.12
C GLU A 66 -11.18 13.37 8.78
N GLY A 67 -11.45 12.68 7.66
CA GLY A 67 -11.60 13.29 6.33
C GLY A 67 -10.29 13.66 5.63
N PHE A 68 -9.15 13.13 6.08
CA PHE A 68 -7.85 13.31 5.42
C PHE A 68 -7.60 12.30 4.29
N ILE A 69 -8.21 11.12 4.38
CA ILE A 69 -8.14 10.07 3.36
C ILE A 69 -9.54 9.88 2.80
N ASP A 70 -9.66 9.90 1.48
CA ASP A 70 -10.93 9.60 0.82
C ASP A 70 -11.24 8.09 0.92
N ASP A 71 -12.51 7.74 1.12
CA ASP A 71 -12.94 6.34 1.23
C ASP A 71 -12.57 5.50 -0.02
N SER A 72 -12.55 6.13 -1.21
CA SER A 72 -12.11 5.46 -2.45
C SER A 72 -10.64 5.05 -2.41
N VAL A 73 -9.80 5.80 -1.69
CA VAL A 73 -8.35 5.52 -1.52
C VAL A 73 -8.13 4.38 -0.53
N ARG A 74 -9.02 4.23 0.45
CA ARG A 74 -8.96 3.13 1.42
C ARG A 74 -9.12 1.75 0.77
N ASN A 75 -9.81 1.70 -0.36
CA ASN A 75 -10.07 0.50 -1.16
C ASN A 75 -8.94 0.17 -2.16
N ILE A 76 -7.90 0.99 -2.27
CA ILE A 76 -6.72 0.70 -3.11
C ILE A 76 -5.95 -0.52 -2.58
N LEU A 77 -5.97 -0.74 -1.26
CA LEU A 77 -5.26 -1.83 -0.62
C LEU A 77 -6.09 -3.11 -0.59
N VAL A 78 -5.57 -4.15 -1.26
CA VAL A 78 -6.04 -5.52 -1.10
C VAL A 78 -5.31 -6.16 0.07
N MET A 79 -6.05 -6.61 1.06
CA MET A 79 -5.51 -7.19 2.28
C MET A 79 -5.59 -8.71 2.24
N ALA A 80 -4.52 -9.39 2.64
CA ALA A 80 -4.49 -10.83 2.87
C ALA A 80 -3.68 -11.14 4.13
N ASP A 81 -4.04 -12.20 4.84
CA ASP A 81 -3.29 -12.71 6.02
C ASP A 81 -2.27 -13.79 5.63
N ASN A 82 -2.44 -14.41 4.47
CA ASN A 82 -1.57 -15.43 3.90
C ASN A 82 -1.46 -15.27 2.37
N ALA A 83 -0.55 -16.02 1.73
CA ALA A 83 -0.25 -15.86 0.31
C ALA A 83 -1.23 -16.55 -0.66
N GLU A 84 -2.12 -17.41 -0.14
CA GLU A 84 -3.04 -18.22 -0.95
C GLU A 84 -4.41 -17.57 -1.18
N THR A 85 -4.79 -16.64 -0.30
CA THR A 85 -6.05 -15.87 -0.33
C THR A 85 -5.83 -14.45 -0.79
#